data_AF-A0AB38N1W5-F1
#
_entry.id   AF-A0AB38N1W5-F1
#
_cell.length_a   1.000
_cell.length_b   1.000
_cell.length_c   1.000
_cell.angle_alpha   90.00
_cell.angle_beta   90.00
_cell.angle_gamma   90.00
#
_symmetry.space_group_name_H-M   'P 1'
#
loop_
_entity.id
_entity.type
_entity.pdbx_description
1 polymer ?
#
loop_
_entity_poly.entity_id
_entity_poly.type
_entity_poly.pdbx_seq_one_letter_code
_entity_poly.pdbx_strand_id
1 'polypeptide(L)'
;MGNKQSKVDEILLDNKLQRDKLNKYKSSLDRLIALNLDLAKNALKMNDVTQAKKFIQIKNQNIHKQEEIEKQLASLTGLISSIETQVAQQRLVEQLEKGNKLLTGLHKEMKYQNEISNLIITHDPDLDQELDGLKEEIRLPNEPKTELKEDVPSGQSREDAQPIAL
;
A
#
# COMPACT_ATOMS: atom_id res chain seq x y z
N MET A 1 12.31 -0.48 -15.21
CA MET A 1 12.87 -1.48 -14.27
C MET A 1 11.77 -2.37 -13.69
N GLY A 2 11.09 -3.18 -14.51
CA GLY A 2 9.91 -3.97 -14.08
C GLY A 2 10.10 -5.48 -13.94
N ASN A 3 11.22 -6.04 -14.39
CA ASN A 3 11.31 -7.51 -14.59
C ASN A 3 11.87 -8.30 -13.39
N LYS A 4 12.46 -7.63 -12.39
CA LYS A 4 13.08 -8.33 -11.25
C LYS A 4 12.07 -8.80 -10.21
N GLN A 5 11.11 -7.95 -9.83
CA GLN A 5 10.07 -8.31 -8.86
C GLN A 5 9.16 -9.42 -9.40
N SER A 6 8.79 -9.35 -10.69
CA SER A 6 8.02 -10.41 -11.36
C SER A 6 8.71 -11.77 -11.35
N LYS A 7 10.05 -11.81 -11.46
CA LYS A 7 10.81 -13.06 -11.46
C LYS A 7 10.92 -13.67 -10.07
N VAL A 8 11.00 -12.83 -9.03
CA VAL A 8 10.99 -13.30 -7.63
C VAL A 8 9.62 -13.85 -7.26
N ASP A 9 8.55 -13.18 -7.67
CA ASP A 9 7.18 -13.64 -7.43
C ASP A 9 6.89 -14.97 -8.15
N GLU A 10 7.42 -15.17 -9.36
CA GLU A 10 7.32 -16.43 -10.10
C GLU A 10 8.06 -17.58 -9.38
N ILE A 11 9.29 -17.33 -8.91
CA ILE A 11 10.06 -18.32 -8.13
C ILE A 11 9.33 -18.64 -6.83
N LEU A 12 8.79 -17.64 -6.13
CA LEU A 12 8.04 -17.84 -4.89
C LEU A 12 6.78 -18.68 -5.13
N LEU A 13 6.06 -18.41 -6.22
CA LEU A 13 4.89 -19.19 -6.61
C LEU A 13 5.26 -20.65 -6.91
N ASP A 14 6.32 -20.89 -7.67
CA ASP A 14 6.76 -22.25 -7.99
C ASP A 14 7.16 -23.02 -6.72
N ASN A 15 7.92 -22.39 -5.82
CA ASN A 15 8.29 -23.01 -4.54
C ASN A 15 7.06 -23.36 -3.68
N LYS A 16 6.04 -22.48 -3.66
CA LYS A 16 4.76 -22.74 -2.97
C LYS A 16 4.00 -23.91 -3.62
N LEU A 17 3.95 -23.96 -4.94
CA LEU A 17 3.33 -25.08 -5.67
C LEU A 17 4.06 -26.40 -5.41
N GLN A 18 5.40 -26.40 -5.37
CA GLN A 18 6.20 -27.58 -5.03
C GLN A 18 5.93 -28.05 -3.60
N ARG A 19 5.88 -27.13 -2.62
CA ARG A 19 5.49 -27.44 -1.24
C ARG A 19 4.12 -28.08 -1.16
N ASP A 20 3.13 -27.54 -1.88
CA ASP A 20 1.77 -28.07 -1.87
C ASP A 20 1.67 -29.46 -2.52
N LYS A 21 2.45 -29.71 -3.58
CA LYS A 21 2.59 -31.04 -4.18
C LYS A 21 3.19 -32.05 -3.20
N LEU A 22 4.26 -31.68 -2.48
CA LEU A 22 4.89 -32.53 -1.48
C LEU A 22 3.94 -32.83 -0.31
N ASN A 23 3.17 -31.85 0.16
CA ASN A 23 2.14 -32.05 1.17
C ASN A 23 1.06 -33.05 0.73
N LYS A 24 0.56 -32.92 -0.51
CA LYS A 24 -0.40 -33.89 -1.09
C LYS A 24 0.20 -35.28 -1.19
N TYR A 25 1.47 -35.39 -1.56
CA TYR A 25 2.16 -36.67 -1.64
C TYR A 25 2.35 -37.31 -0.26
N LYS A 26 2.74 -36.53 0.76
CA LYS A 26 2.79 -36.97 2.16
C LYS A 26 1.45 -37.54 2.62
N SER A 27 0.34 -36.80 2.42
CA SER A 27 -0.99 -37.29 2.79
C SER A 27 -1.41 -38.56 2.04
N SER A 28 -0.89 -38.77 0.83
CA SER A 28 -1.12 -39.99 0.07
C SER A 28 -0.32 -41.17 0.64
N LEU A 29 0.92 -40.93 1.06
CA LEU A 29 1.75 -41.92 1.76
C LEU A 29 1.15 -42.33 3.11
N ASP A 30 0.60 -41.38 3.88
CA ASP A 30 -0.07 -41.67 5.16
C ASP A 30 -1.21 -42.69 4.98
N ARG A 31 -2.04 -42.50 3.94
CA ARG A 31 -3.12 -43.46 3.61
C ARG A 31 -2.56 -44.82 3.21
N LEU A 32 -1.47 -44.84 2.45
CA LEU A 32 -0.84 -46.06 1.98
C LEU A 32 -0.16 -46.83 3.13
N ILE A 33 0.39 -46.14 4.12
CA ILE A 33 0.93 -46.72 5.36
C ILE A 33 -0.20 -47.37 6.17
N ALA A 34 -1.33 -46.67 6.34
CA ALA A 34 -2.51 -47.21 7.02
C ALA A 34 -3.06 -48.44 6.30
N LEU A 35 -3.17 -48.40 4.97
CA LEU A 35 -3.62 -49.52 4.16
C LEU A 35 -2.70 -50.74 4.28
N ASN A 36 -1.38 -50.54 4.18
CA ASN A 36 -0.43 -51.65 4.34
C ASN A 36 -0.46 -52.26 5.74
N LEU A 37 -0.73 -51.46 6.77
CA LEU A 37 -0.89 -51.96 8.13
C LEU A 37 -2.13 -52.86 8.24
N ASP A 38 -3.25 -52.47 7.65
CA ASP A 38 -4.47 -53.29 7.65
C ASP A 38 -4.32 -54.55 6.79
N LEU A 39 -3.65 -54.46 5.64
CA LEU A 39 -3.31 -55.63 4.83
C LEU A 39 -2.39 -56.60 5.59
N ALA A 40 -1.40 -56.10 6.32
CA ALA A 40 -0.54 -56.92 7.16
C ALA A 40 -1.33 -57.62 8.28
N LYS A 41 -2.26 -56.92 8.95
CA LYS A 41 -3.15 -57.51 9.96
C LYS A 41 -4.05 -58.60 9.37
N ASN A 42 -4.59 -58.38 8.17
CA ASN A 42 -5.45 -59.35 7.51
C ASN A 42 -4.66 -60.59 7.06
N ALA A 43 -3.43 -60.42 6.56
CA ALA A 43 -2.53 -61.53 6.23
C ALA A 43 -2.18 -62.38 7.46
N LEU A 44 -1.96 -61.74 8.62
CA LEU A 44 -1.75 -62.45 9.89
C LEU A 44 -2.97 -63.27 10.32
N LYS A 45 -4.20 -62.74 10.14
CA LYS A 45 -5.45 -63.49 10.41
C LYS A 45 -5.59 -64.73 9.52
N MET A 46 -5.07 -64.67 8.30
CA MET A 46 -5.06 -65.78 7.35
C MET A 46 -3.87 -66.74 7.55
N ASN A 47 -3.05 -66.56 8.59
CA ASN A 47 -1.81 -67.29 8.86
C ASN A 47 -0.75 -67.20 7.74
N ASP A 48 -0.86 -66.23 6.83
CA ASP A 48 0.16 -65.97 5.81
C ASP A 48 1.22 -65.00 6.34
N VAL A 49 2.22 -65.58 7.02
CA VAL A 49 3.34 -64.83 7.63
C VAL A 49 4.24 -64.18 6.57
N THR A 50 4.36 -64.79 5.39
CA THR A 50 5.23 -64.30 4.32
C THR A 50 4.69 -63.01 3.73
N GLN A 51 3.39 -62.96 3.43
CA GLN A 51 2.75 -61.74 2.95
C GLN A 51 2.70 -60.66 4.02
N ALA A 52 2.43 -61.02 5.27
CA ALA A 52 2.45 -60.07 6.38
C ALA A 52 3.81 -59.35 6.51
N LYS A 53 4.92 -60.08 6.43
CA LYS A 53 6.28 -59.50 6.44
C LYS A 53 6.50 -58.55 5.26
N LYS A 54 6.05 -58.93 4.06
CA LYS A 54 6.18 -58.08 2.86
C LYS A 54 5.41 -56.76 3.01
N PHE A 55 4.17 -56.78 3.51
CA PHE A 55 3.39 -55.57 3.76
C PHE A 55 4.04 -54.67 4.82
N ILE A 56 4.63 -55.25 5.87
CA ILE A 56 5.38 -54.50 6.88
C ILE A 56 6.65 -53.89 6.28
N GLN A 57 7.37 -54.60 5.42
CA GLN A 57 8.57 -54.06 4.75
C GLN A 57 8.21 -52.88 3.87
N ILE A 58 7.14 -52.98 3.08
CA ILE A 58 6.63 -51.88 2.24
C ILE A 58 6.22 -50.70 3.13
N LYS A 59 5.52 -50.94 4.24
CA LYS A 59 5.18 -49.90 5.23
C LYS A 59 6.42 -49.15 5.71
N ASN A 60 7.47 -49.87 6.13
CA ASN A 60 8.70 -49.26 6.64
C ASN A 60 9.42 -48.42 5.56
N GLN A 61 9.42 -48.88 4.31
CA GLN A 61 9.97 -48.11 3.19
C GLN A 61 9.18 -46.81 2.97
N ASN A 62 7.85 -46.83 3.11
CA ASN A 62 7.03 -45.63 2.97
C ASN A 62 7.22 -44.65 4.12
N ILE A 63 7.45 -45.14 5.35
CA ILE A 63 7.81 -44.30 6.49
C ILE A 63 9.15 -43.60 6.24
N HIS A 64 10.16 -44.31 5.75
CA HIS A 64 11.44 -43.67 5.42
C HIS A 64 11.28 -42.57 4.36
N LYS A 65 10.53 -42.84 3.29
CA LYS A 65 10.22 -41.83 2.26
C LYS A 65 9.46 -40.63 2.85
N GLN A 66 8.58 -40.86 3.80
CA GLN A 66 7.84 -39.79 4.48
C GLN A 66 8.79 -38.88 5.26
N GLU A 67 9.75 -39.44 6.00
CA GLU A 67 10.76 -38.66 6.73
C GLU A 67 11.63 -37.82 5.77
N GLU A 68 11.99 -38.36 4.61
CA GLU A 68 12.72 -37.62 3.58
C GLU A 68 11.90 -36.44 3.04
N ILE A 69 10.61 -36.63 2.78
CA ILE A 69 9.69 -35.57 2.35
C ILE A 69 9.53 -34.50 3.43
N GLU A 70 9.48 -34.87 4.71
CA GLU A 70 9.40 -33.90 5.80
C GLU A 70 10.65 -33.00 5.88
N LYS A 71 11.84 -33.57 5.68
CA LYS A 71 13.08 -32.79 5.58
C LYS A 71 13.04 -31.81 4.40
N GLN A 72 12.57 -32.25 3.24
CA GLN A 72 12.41 -31.40 2.06
C GLN A 72 11.39 -30.28 2.28
N LEU A 73 10.25 -30.58 2.93
CA LEU A 73 9.23 -29.60 3.28
C LEU A 73 9.75 -28.55 4.26
N ALA A 74 10.52 -28.96 5.26
CA ALA A 74 11.15 -28.04 6.21
C ALA A 74 12.12 -27.09 5.50
N SER A 75 12.96 -27.63 4.61
CA SER A 75 13.88 -26.83 3.79
C SER A 75 13.14 -25.83 2.88
N LEU A 76 12.14 -26.29 2.12
CA LEU A 76 11.32 -25.42 1.25
C LEU A 76 10.59 -24.33 2.03
N THR A 77 10.04 -24.66 3.19
CA THR A 77 9.34 -23.68 4.04
C THR A 77 10.30 -22.61 4.54
N GLY A 78 11.52 -22.99 4.94
CA GLY A 78 12.58 -22.05 5.30
C GLY A 78 12.98 -21.12 4.16
N LEU A 79 13.17 -21.68 2.95
CA LEU A 79 13.50 -20.91 1.75
C LEU A 79 12.40 -19.91 1.39
N ILE A 80 11.13 -20.35 1.37
CA ILE A 80 9.97 -19.50 1.12
C ILE A 80 9.93 -18.34 2.14
N SER A 81 10.07 -18.65 3.43
CA SER A 81 10.04 -17.63 4.50
C SER A 81 11.17 -16.62 4.35
N SER A 82 12.37 -17.07 3.97
CA SER A 82 13.52 -16.20 3.73
C SER A 82 13.27 -15.25 2.56
N ILE A 83 12.77 -15.76 1.44
CA ILE A 83 12.44 -14.96 0.26
C ILE A 83 11.34 -13.94 0.60
N GLU A 84 10.28 -14.35 1.28
CA GLU A 84 9.18 -13.45 1.68
C GLU A 84 9.67 -12.32 2.59
N THR A 85 10.55 -12.64 3.55
CA THR A 85 11.17 -11.64 4.43
C THR A 85 12.01 -10.65 3.63
N GLN A 86 12.82 -11.13 2.69
CA GLN A 86 13.66 -10.28 1.85
C GLN A 86 12.81 -9.36 0.96
N VAL A 87 11.73 -9.87 0.36
CA VAL A 87 10.79 -9.07 -0.43
C VAL A 87 10.12 -8.00 0.44
N ALA A 88 9.70 -8.34 1.67
CA ALA A 88 9.12 -7.38 2.60
C ALA A 88 10.12 -6.27 2.99
N GLN A 89 11.37 -6.64 3.31
CA GLN A 89 12.44 -5.69 3.62
C GLN A 89 12.71 -4.75 2.44
N GLN A 90 12.77 -5.27 1.21
CA GLN A 90 12.98 -4.47 0.03
C GLN A 90 11.85 -3.46 -0.19
N ARG A 91 10.59 -3.88 0.00
CA ARG A 91 9.43 -2.98 -0.07
C ARG A 91 9.48 -1.88 1.00
N LEU A 92 9.91 -2.19 2.21
CA LEU A 92 10.09 -1.18 3.27
C LEU A 92 11.14 -0.14 2.88
N VAL A 93 12.28 -0.56 2.36
CA VAL A 93 13.33 0.35 1.88
C VAL A 93 12.80 1.24 0.75
N GLU A 94 12.10 0.68 -0.23
CA GLU A 94 11.50 1.45 -1.32
C GLU A 94 10.47 2.48 -0.81
N GLN A 95 9.69 2.15 0.21
CA GLN A 95 8.75 3.07 0.84
C GLN A 95 9.45 4.19 1.59
N LEU A 96 10.50 3.88 2.36
CA LEU A 96 11.32 4.87 3.06
C LEU A 96 11.99 5.84 2.07
N GLU A 97 12.53 5.34 0.96
CA GLU A 97 13.10 6.17 -0.09
C GLU A 97 12.05 7.10 -0.74
N LYS A 98 10.85 6.58 -1.03
CA LYS A 98 9.74 7.39 -1.56
C LYS A 98 9.29 8.45 -0.55
N GLY A 99 9.17 8.10 0.73
CA GLY A 99 8.83 9.02 1.81
C GLY A 99 9.88 10.12 1.96
N ASN A 100 11.17 9.78 1.93
CA ASN A 100 12.26 10.75 2.01
C ASN A 100 12.27 11.70 0.80
N LYS A 101 12.05 11.17 -0.42
CA LYS A 101 11.91 12.00 -1.63
C LYS A 101 10.73 12.97 -1.52
N LEU A 102 9.58 12.52 -1.02
CA LEU A 102 8.40 13.37 -0.81
C LEU A 102 8.67 14.45 0.23
N LEU A 103 9.25 14.08 1.37
CA LEU A 103 9.62 15.04 2.44
C LEU A 103 10.63 16.07 1.95
N THR A 104 11.63 15.65 1.18
CA THR A 104 12.61 16.56 0.56
C THR A 104 11.93 17.50 -0.44
N GLY A 105 10.95 17.00 -1.20
CA GLY A 105 10.12 17.83 -2.09
C GLY A 105 9.31 18.87 -1.33
N LEU A 106 8.57 18.45 -0.30
CA LEU A 106 7.79 19.33 0.57
C LEU A 106 8.67 20.36 1.28
N HIS A 107 9.85 19.96 1.76
CA HIS A 107 10.78 20.87 2.40
C HIS A 107 11.27 21.97 1.44
N LYS A 108 11.52 21.62 0.16
CA LYS A 108 11.84 22.62 -0.87
C LYS A 108 10.67 23.56 -1.12
N GLU A 109 9.46 23.02 -1.27
CA GLU A 109 8.25 23.80 -1.49
C GLU A 109 7.95 24.77 -0.32
N MET A 110 8.08 24.30 0.93
CA MET A 110 7.97 25.16 2.10
C MET A 110 9.05 26.25 2.16
N LYS A 111 10.29 25.95 1.74
CA LYS A 111 11.34 26.95 1.66
C LYS A 111 10.97 28.06 0.66
N TYR A 112 10.46 27.71 -0.51
CA TYR A 112 10.01 28.69 -1.50
C TYR A 112 8.84 29.53 -0.98
N GLN A 113 7.87 28.94 -0.27
CA GLN A 113 6.79 29.72 0.33
C GLN A 113 7.29 30.71 1.40
N ASN A 114 8.23 30.30 2.24
CA ASN A 114 8.84 31.21 3.22
C ASN A 114 9.64 32.34 2.55
N GLU A 115 10.35 32.04 1.47
CA GLU A 115 11.11 33.04 0.70
C GLU A 115 10.17 34.04 0.00
N ILE A 116 9.05 33.58 -0.56
CA ILE A 116 7.98 34.42 -1.12
C ILE A 116 7.32 35.26 -0.02
N SER A 117 6.99 34.66 1.13
CA SER A 117 6.39 35.38 2.26
C SER A 117 7.32 36.46 2.79
N ASN A 118 8.62 36.17 2.89
CA ASN A 118 9.61 37.18 3.25
C ASN A 118 9.67 38.28 2.19
N LEU A 119 9.61 37.94 0.89
CA LEU A 119 9.56 38.94 -0.17
C LEU A 119 8.33 39.85 -0.09
N ILE A 120 7.18 39.30 0.30
CA ILE A 120 5.93 40.06 0.51
C ILE A 120 6.05 40.98 1.73
N ILE A 121 6.70 40.52 2.81
CA ILE A 121 6.96 41.34 4.00
C ILE A 121 7.98 42.45 3.70
N THR A 122 8.94 42.21 2.80
CA THR A 122 9.90 43.22 2.32
C THR A 122 9.41 44.06 1.15
N HIS A 123 8.19 43.83 0.63
CA HIS A 123 7.55 44.85 -0.22
C HIS A 123 7.14 45.98 0.73
N ASP A 124 8.01 46.97 0.82
CA ASP A 124 7.97 48.04 1.79
C ASP A 124 6.62 48.81 1.74
N PRO A 125 5.99 49.10 2.90
CA PRO A 125 4.87 50.03 2.98
C PRO A 125 5.22 51.46 2.53
N ASP A 126 6.51 51.74 2.32
CA ASP A 126 7.03 53.02 1.85
C ASP A 126 6.85 53.22 0.33
N LEU A 127 6.76 52.14 -0.46
CA LEU A 127 6.48 52.24 -1.90
C LEU A 127 5.04 52.66 -2.18
N ASP A 128 4.09 52.25 -1.33
CA ASP A 128 2.70 52.71 -1.39
C ASP A 128 2.57 54.19 -1.00
N GLN A 129 3.40 54.67 -0.06
CA GLN A 129 3.45 56.10 0.31
C GLN A 129 4.07 56.98 -0.78
N GLU A 130 5.12 56.53 -1.49
CA GLU A 130 5.66 57.26 -2.64
C GLU A 130 4.68 57.27 -3.83
N LEU A 131 3.92 56.19 -4.04
CA LEU A 131 2.90 56.13 -5.09
C LEU A 131 1.72 57.06 -4.80
N ASP A 132 1.29 57.17 -3.54
CA ASP A 132 0.25 58.11 -3.14
C ASP A 132 0.74 59.57 -3.11
N GLY A 133 2.02 59.81 -2.83
CA GLY A 133 2.66 61.13 -2.99
C GLY A 133 2.71 61.61 -4.44
N LEU A 134 3.04 60.72 -5.39
CA LEU A 134 3.06 61.03 -6.83
C LEU A 134 1.66 61.24 -7.45
N LYS A 135 0.62 60.61 -6.88
CA LYS A 135 -0.78 60.85 -7.28
C LYS A 135 -1.29 62.22 -6.84
N GLU A 136 -0.83 62.72 -5.69
CA GLU A 136 -1.13 64.07 -5.21
C GLU A 136 -0.42 65.15 -6.06
N GLU A 137 0.81 64.91 -6.54
CA GLU A 137 1.55 65.88 -7.37
C GLU A 137 0.99 66.07 -8.79
N ILE A 138 0.26 65.06 -9.32
CA ILE A 138 -0.39 65.13 -10.64
C ILE A 138 -1.77 65.81 -10.57
N ARG A 139 -2.27 66.14 -9.38
CA ARG A 139 -3.57 66.82 -9.19
C ARG A 139 -3.44 68.34 -9.42
N LEU A 140 -3.24 68.74 -10.67
CA LEU A 140 -3.35 70.15 -11.06
C LEU A 140 -4.78 70.67 -10.82
N PRO A 141 -4.90 71.91 -10.31
CA PRO A 141 -6.16 72.52 -9.93
C PRO A 141 -6.94 72.87 -11.19
N ASN A 142 -8.18 72.40 -11.29
CA ASN A 142 -9.33 73.04 -11.95
C ASN A 142 -10.42 71.97 -12.08
N GLU A 143 -11.26 71.88 -11.06
CA GLU A 143 -12.54 71.15 -11.16
C GLU A 143 -13.44 71.83 -12.23
N PRO A 144 -14.48 71.14 -12.72
CA PRO A 144 -15.72 71.25 -11.96
C PRO A 144 -16.37 69.90 -11.66
N LYS A 145 -16.82 69.82 -10.41
CA LYS A 145 -17.76 68.84 -9.88
C LYS A 145 -18.88 68.59 -10.89
N THR A 146 -18.99 67.35 -11.36
CA THR A 146 -20.27 66.86 -11.88
C THR A 146 -20.78 65.86 -10.86
N GLU A 147 -21.61 66.39 -9.97
CA GLU A 147 -22.44 65.63 -9.06
C GLU A 147 -23.23 64.58 -9.85
N LEU A 148 -22.93 63.31 -9.62
CA LEU A 148 -23.91 62.24 -9.83
C LEU A 148 -24.37 61.81 -8.45
N LYS A 149 -25.56 62.30 -8.10
CA LYS A 149 -26.32 62.02 -6.89
C LYS A 149 -26.44 60.50 -6.69
N GLU A 150 -25.92 59.99 -5.58
CA GLU A 150 -26.50 58.81 -4.95
C GLU A 150 -27.69 59.29 -4.11
N ASP A 151 -28.85 59.40 -4.75
CA ASP A 151 -30.13 59.46 -4.03
C ASP A 151 -30.42 58.05 -3.50
N VAL A 152 -29.91 57.72 -2.32
CA VAL A 152 -30.45 56.63 -1.49
C VAL A 152 -31.26 57.28 -0.37
N PRO A 153 -32.60 57.31 -0.44
CA PRO A 153 -33.42 57.83 0.63
C PRO A 153 -33.47 56.81 1.78
N SER A 154 -32.93 57.18 2.94
CA SER A 154 -33.26 56.55 4.21
C SER A 154 -34.72 56.85 4.53
N GLY A 155 -35.54 55.80 4.62
CA GLY A 155 -36.99 55.90 4.66
C GLY A 155 -37.58 56.49 5.93
N GLN A 156 -38.62 57.32 5.75
CA GLN A 156 -39.87 57.42 6.51
C GLN A 156 -40.91 57.90 5.46
N SER A 157 -42.02 57.23 5.16
CA SER A 157 -43.12 56.85 6.05
C SER A 157 -43.95 55.69 5.47
N ARG A 158 -44.74 55.09 6.36
CA ARG A 158 -45.65 53.94 6.19
C ARG A 158 -46.88 54.24 5.30
N GLU A 159 -47.63 53.16 5.04
CA GLU A 159 -48.99 53.04 4.46
C GLU A 159 -48.95 52.72 2.94
N ASP A 160 -49.47 51.61 2.40
CA ASP A 160 -50.67 50.83 2.71
C ASP A 160 -50.65 49.39 2.14
N ALA A 161 -51.46 48.53 2.76
CA ALA A 161 -52.25 47.41 2.22
C ALA A 161 -51.68 46.45 1.13
N GLN A 162 -51.39 45.22 1.55
CA GLN A 162 -51.91 43.89 1.09
C GLN A 162 -52.69 43.77 -0.27
N PRO A 163 -52.91 42.54 -0.81
CA PRO A 163 -52.04 41.35 -1.00
C PRO A 163 -52.25 40.65 -2.39
N ILE A 164 -51.59 39.48 -2.61
CA ILE A 164 -51.87 38.39 -3.60
C ILE A 164 -51.69 38.77 -5.10
N ALA A 165 -51.39 37.93 -6.09
CA ALA A 165 -51.21 36.49 -6.35
C ALA A 165 -50.26 36.43 -7.59
N LEU A 166 -49.57 35.35 -7.97
CA LEU A 166 -49.98 33.98 -8.20
C LEU A 166 -48.71 33.14 -8.41
#